data_AF-A0A9W8G394-F1
#
_entry.id   AF-A0A9W8G394-F1
#
_cell.length_a   1.000
_cell.length_b   1.000
_cell.length_c   1.000
_cell.angle_alpha   90.00
_cell.angle_beta   90.00
_cell.angle_gamma   90.00
#
_symmetry.space_group_name_H-M   'P 1'
#
loop_
_entity.id
_entity.type
_entity.pdbx_description
1 polymer ?
#
loop_
_entity_poly.entity_id
_entity_poly.type
_entity_poly.pdbx_seq_one_letter_code
_entity_poly.pdbx_strand_id
1 'polypeptide(L)'
;MGMNSYSGELDTYKGKIDTYVDGTGGAASGFSGFCAAWKKAADNEFQNAQSSIVTEVYYAPAMKLAGKLNVTLDVTKAAIFDSVIVDGPGSSGSNVGGIISDTNDSIKKNTTGGSKHNLMIGEYKIDEIKWLKIFLNQRVEANPGSKASAASYNYIISHEEYEWSSGAITALDDSDNKQTIKCVKKSD
;
A
#
# COMPACT_ATOMS: atom_id res chain seq x y z
N MET A 1 1.64 -4.79 -24.32
CA MET A 1 0.82 -4.14 -23.29
C MET A 1 0.98 -2.65 -23.47
N GLY A 2 -0.08 -1.95 -23.85
CA GLY A 2 -0.04 -0.51 -24.08
C GLY A 2 -0.06 0.21 -22.75
N MET A 3 1.11 0.63 -22.26
CA MET A 3 1.15 1.68 -21.25
C MET A 3 0.48 2.90 -21.86
N ASN A 4 -0.45 3.52 -21.13
CA ASN A 4 -0.84 4.91 -21.35
C ASN A 4 0.42 5.76 -21.11
N SER A 5 1.26 5.84 -22.14
CA SER A 5 2.48 6.61 -22.10
C SER A 5 2.05 8.06 -22.20
N TYR A 6 2.16 8.78 -21.09
CA TYR A 6 2.22 10.23 -21.15
C TYR A 6 3.30 10.62 -22.17
N SER A 7 2.92 11.45 -23.14
CA SER A 7 3.84 12.08 -24.09
C SER A 7 3.72 13.58 -23.90
N GLY A 8 4.85 14.26 -23.75
CA GLY A 8 4.85 15.67 -23.40
C GLY A 8 6.19 16.15 -22.85
N GLU A 9 6.12 17.04 -21.86
CA GLU A 9 7.26 17.76 -21.29
C GLU A 9 8.38 16.85 -20.76
N LEU A 10 8.08 15.58 -20.47
CA LEU A 10 9.02 14.60 -19.94
C LEU A 10 9.72 13.76 -21.01
N ASP A 11 9.27 13.78 -22.27
CA ASP A 11 9.83 12.95 -23.35
C ASP A 11 11.31 13.24 -23.61
N THR A 12 11.72 14.51 -23.47
CA THR A 12 13.13 14.92 -23.62
C THR A 12 14.05 14.32 -22.56
N TYR A 13 13.50 13.79 -21.48
CA TYR A 13 14.26 13.16 -20.39
C TYR A 13 14.25 11.63 -20.47
N LYS A 14 13.42 11.01 -21.32
CA LYS A 14 13.25 9.54 -21.38
C LYS A 14 14.57 8.79 -21.54
N GLY A 15 15.38 9.15 -22.55
CA GLY A 15 16.67 8.48 -22.77
C GLY A 15 17.64 8.60 -21.60
N LYS A 16 17.55 9.67 -20.78
CA LYS A 16 18.35 9.77 -19.55
C LYS A 16 17.76 8.91 -18.45
N ILE A 17 16.45 8.94 -18.24
CA ILE A 17 15.76 8.07 -17.29
C ILE A 17 16.10 6.60 -17.56
N ASP A 18 16.10 6.16 -18.83
CA ASP A 18 16.44 4.80 -19.22
C ASP A 18 17.87 4.43 -18.77
N THR A 19 18.87 5.31 -18.94
CA THR A 19 20.24 5.04 -18.45
C THR A 19 20.32 4.88 -16.92
N TYR A 20 19.49 5.63 -16.17
CA TYR A 20 19.42 5.48 -14.70
C TYR A 20 18.75 4.16 -14.29
N VAL A 21 17.67 3.79 -14.96
CA VAL A 21 16.94 2.54 -14.70
C VAL A 21 17.84 1.33 -14.96
N ASP A 22 18.64 1.37 -16.03
CA ASP A 22 19.58 0.30 -16.38
C ASP A 22 20.85 0.28 -15.51
N GLY A 23 20.95 1.15 -14.50
CA GLY A 23 22.09 1.22 -13.58
C GLY A 23 23.39 1.73 -14.23
N THR A 24 23.31 2.28 -15.44
CA THR A 24 24.45 2.86 -16.18
C THR A 24 24.53 4.39 -16.04
N GLY A 25 23.55 4.99 -15.38
CA GLY A 25 23.48 6.41 -15.09
C GLY A 25 24.48 6.86 -14.02
N GLY A 26 25.12 8.01 -14.25
CA GLY A 26 26.00 8.70 -13.30
C GLY A 26 25.28 9.77 -12.47
N ALA A 27 25.98 10.79 -11.95
CA ALA A 27 25.38 11.93 -11.23
C ALA A 27 24.29 12.65 -12.06
N ALA A 28 23.37 13.37 -11.40
CA ALA A 28 22.15 14.05 -11.93
C ALA A 28 22.33 15.02 -13.12
N SER A 29 23.52 15.05 -13.71
CA SER A 29 23.84 15.70 -14.97
C SER A 29 22.81 15.35 -16.04
N GLY A 30 22.20 16.39 -16.59
CA GLY A 30 21.21 16.25 -17.66
C GLY A 30 19.74 16.27 -17.24
N PHE A 31 19.44 16.39 -15.95
CA PHE A 31 18.09 16.69 -15.44
C PHE A 31 17.86 18.20 -15.19
N SER A 32 18.69 19.07 -15.77
CA SER A 32 18.42 20.52 -15.71
C SER A 32 17.02 20.82 -16.25
N GLY A 33 16.23 21.57 -15.48
CA GLY A 33 14.84 21.89 -15.81
C GLY A 33 13.82 20.76 -15.52
N PHE A 34 14.24 19.56 -15.09
CA PHE A 34 13.35 18.42 -14.92
C PHE A 34 12.20 18.70 -13.93
N CYS A 35 12.48 19.32 -12.78
CA CYS A 35 11.42 19.66 -11.82
C CYS A 35 10.38 20.64 -12.39
N ALA A 36 10.81 21.59 -13.24
CA ALA A 36 9.90 22.51 -13.91
C ALA A 36 9.07 21.79 -14.98
N ALA A 37 9.69 20.88 -15.75
CA ALA A 37 9.01 20.02 -16.70
C ALA A 37 7.98 19.11 -16.02
N TRP A 38 8.33 18.46 -14.91
CA TRP A 38 7.43 17.63 -14.10
C TRP A 38 6.24 18.44 -13.57
N LYS A 39 6.50 19.65 -13.04
CA LYS A 39 5.43 20.54 -12.57
C LYS A 39 4.49 20.94 -13.72
N LYS A 40 5.03 21.22 -14.90
CA LYS A 40 4.24 21.56 -16.09
C LYS A 40 3.44 20.37 -16.61
N ALA A 41 4.02 19.17 -16.54
CA ALA A 41 3.41 17.91 -16.94
C ALA A 41 2.25 17.47 -16.04
N ALA A 42 2.10 17.99 -14.82
CA ALA A 42 1.10 17.56 -13.82
C ALA A 42 -0.37 17.87 -14.16
N ASP A 43 -0.74 17.77 -15.44
CA ASP A 43 -2.09 17.82 -15.98
C ASP A 43 -2.85 16.49 -15.79
N ASN A 44 -4.08 16.44 -16.29
CA ASN A 44 -4.95 15.28 -16.16
C ASN A 44 -4.39 14.03 -16.88
N GLU A 45 -3.68 14.19 -17.99
CA GLU A 45 -3.13 13.06 -18.73
C GLU A 45 -2.00 12.41 -17.93
N PHE A 46 -1.08 13.21 -17.40
CA PHE A 46 0.01 12.70 -16.57
C PHE A 46 -0.49 12.13 -15.24
N GLN A 47 -1.51 12.74 -14.62
CA GLN A 47 -2.15 12.20 -13.42
C GLN A 47 -2.83 10.85 -13.70
N ASN A 48 -3.46 10.68 -14.87
CA ASN A 48 -4.05 9.40 -15.29
C ASN A 48 -2.96 8.35 -15.56
N ALA A 49 -1.84 8.73 -16.16
CA ALA A 49 -0.70 7.85 -16.35
C ALA A 49 -0.12 7.38 -14.99
N GLN A 50 0.10 8.31 -14.05
CA GLN A 50 0.53 7.98 -12.69
C GLN A 50 -0.49 7.06 -11.98
N SER A 51 -1.79 7.35 -12.09
CA SER A 51 -2.85 6.53 -11.50
C SER A 51 -2.88 5.11 -12.10
N SER A 52 -2.61 4.98 -13.40
CA SER A 52 -2.53 3.67 -14.08
C SER A 52 -1.36 2.85 -13.54
N ILE A 53 -0.18 3.47 -13.37
CA ILE A 53 0.99 2.82 -12.76
C ILE A 53 0.73 2.44 -11.30
N VAL A 54 0.15 3.33 -10.49
CA VAL A 54 -0.24 3.02 -9.11
C VAL A 54 -1.17 1.80 -9.07
N THR A 55 -2.13 1.76 -10.00
CA THR A 55 -3.08 0.67 -10.10
C THR A 55 -2.39 -0.65 -10.46
N GLU A 56 -1.56 -0.65 -11.50
CA GLU A 56 -0.91 -1.85 -12.03
C GLU A 56 0.16 -2.41 -11.09
N VAL A 57 1.01 -1.54 -10.56
CA VAL A 57 2.22 -1.95 -9.83
C VAL A 57 1.95 -2.20 -8.35
N TYR A 58 0.99 -1.48 -7.75
CA TYR A 58 0.78 -1.53 -6.30
C TYR A 58 -0.64 -1.98 -5.93
N TYR A 59 -1.68 -1.33 -6.44
CA TYR A 59 -3.04 -1.58 -5.99
C TYR A 59 -3.55 -2.96 -6.40
N ALA A 60 -3.46 -3.32 -7.68
CA ALA A 60 -3.94 -4.62 -8.16
C ALA A 60 -3.19 -5.80 -7.52
N PRO A 61 -1.86 -5.77 -7.35
CA PRO A 61 -1.15 -6.78 -6.56
C PRO A 61 -1.61 -6.85 -5.10
N ALA A 62 -1.79 -5.71 -4.44
CA ALA A 62 -2.30 -5.66 -3.06
C ALA A 62 -3.70 -6.28 -2.94
N MET A 63 -4.63 -5.90 -3.84
CA MET A 63 -5.98 -6.45 -3.85
C MET A 63 -5.99 -7.94 -4.20
N LYS A 64 -5.06 -8.42 -5.04
CA LYS A 64 -4.88 -9.85 -5.32
C LYS A 64 -4.42 -10.61 -4.07
N LEU A 65 -3.51 -10.04 -3.27
CA LEU A 65 -3.10 -10.64 -1.99
C LEU A 65 -4.25 -10.66 -0.98
N ALA A 66 -4.97 -9.53 -0.83
CA ALA A 66 -6.15 -9.44 0.02
C ALA A 66 -7.24 -10.44 -0.39
N GLY A 67 -7.49 -10.60 -1.70
CA GLY A 67 -8.44 -11.55 -2.24
C GLY A 67 -8.06 -13.02 -1.96
N LYS A 68 -6.77 -13.38 -2.03
CA LYS A 68 -6.32 -14.74 -1.66
C LYS A 68 -6.59 -15.08 -0.19
N LEU A 69 -6.57 -14.08 0.68
CA LEU A 69 -6.85 -14.22 2.11
C LEU A 69 -8.35 -14.12 2.43
N ASN A 70 -9.20 -13.79 1.44
CA ASN A 70 -10.62 -13.45 1.63
C ASN A 70 -10.83 -12.31 2.64
N VAL A 71 -9.94 -11.32 2.62
CA VAL A 71 -10.03 -10.11 3.46
C VAL A 71 -11.31 -9.35 3.15
N THR A 72 -12.04 -8.96 4.19
CA THR A 72 -13.32 -8.25 4.04
C THR A 72 -13.23 -6.78 4.42
N LEU A 73 -12.47 -6.44 5.46
CA LEU A 73 -12.42 -5.09 6.01
C LEU A 73 -11.58 -4.14 5.15
N ASP A 74 -12.01 -2.89 5.08
CA ASP A 74 -11.33 -1.86 4.30
C ASP A 74 -9.99 -1.48 4.93
N VAL A 75 -9.93 -1.43 6.27
CA VAL A 75 -8.68 -1.18 7.00
C VAL A 75 -7.60 -2.23 6.71
N THR A 76 -7.98 -3.51 6.56
CA THR A 76 -7.05 -4.59 6.24
C THR A 76 -6.55 -4.47 4.80
N LYS A 77 -7.44 -4.18 3.85
CA LYS A 77 -7.07 -3.95 2.44
C LYS A 77 -6.12 -2.76 2.30
N ALA A 78 -6.38 -1.68 3.02
CA ALA A 78 -5.55 -0.49 3.03
C ALA A 78 -4.16 -0.77 3.62
N ALA A 79 -4.08 -1.50 4.74
CA ALA A 79 -2.81 -1.90 5.33
C ALA A 79 -1.96 -2.75 4.39
N ILE A 80 -2.58 -3.71 3.68
CA ILE A 80 -1.88 -4.52 2.66
C ILE A 80 -1.40 -3.64 1.50
N PHE A 81 -2.23 -2.69 1.03
CA PHE A 81 -1.85 -1.77 -0.05
C PHE A 81 -0.68 -0.86 0.33
N ASP A 82 -0.73 -0.27 1.52
CA ASP A 82 0.36 0.55 2.06
C ASP A 82 1.66 -0.26 2.19
N SER A 83 1.57 -1.50 2.68
CA SER A 83 2.72 -2.41 2.70
C SER A 83 3.26 -2.70 1.30
N VAL A 84 2.41 -2.85 0.28
CA VAL A 84 2.90 -3.12 -1.09
C VAL A 84 3.65 -1.91 -1.66
N ILE A 85 3.26 -0.69 -1.29
CA ILE A 85 3.98 0.54 -1.68
C ILE A 85 5.38 0.57 -1.07
N VAL A 86 5.49 0.29 0.23
CA VAL A 86 6.75 0.43 0.97
C VAL A 86 7.66 -0.79 0.79
N ASP A 87 7.10 -1.98 0.91
CA ASP A 87 7.83 -3.24 1.06
C ASP A 87 7.83 -4.05 -0.26
N GLY A 88 7.02 -3.65 -1.25
CA GLY A 88 6.91 -4.32 -2.55
C GLY A 88 6.06 -5.60 -2.52
N PRO A 89 5.46 -6.02 -3.66
CA PRO A 89 4.50 -7.13 -3.71
C PRO A 89 5.15 -8.53 -3.75
N GLY A 90 6.48 -8.62 -3.65
CA GLY A 90 7.23 -9.88 -3.76
C GLY A 90 6.95 -10.87 -2.63
N SER A 91 7.64 -12.02 -2.67
CA SER A 91 7.49 -13.11 -1.69
C SER A 91 8.72 -13.33 -0.81
N SER A 92 9.74 -12.48 -0.89
CA SER A 92 10.84 -12.55 0.07
C SER A 92 10.35 -12.12 1.46
N GLY A 93 11.06 -12.50 2.53
CA GLY A 93 10.65 -12.21 3.91
C GLY A 93 10.43 -10.73 4.21
N SER A 94 11.12 -9.83 3.51
CA SER A 94 10.93 -8.37 3.63
C SER A 94 9.89 -7.80 2.67
N ASN A 95 9.33 -8.59 1.75
CA ASN A 95 8.20 -8.18 0.92
C ASN A 95 6.87 -8.59 1.54
N VAL A 96 5.77 -7.98 1.08
CA VAL A 96 4.43 -8.23 1.65
C VAL A 96 4.02 -9.70 1.61
N GLY A 97 4.35 -10.44 0.56
CA GLY A 97 4.05 -11.87 0.48
C GLY A 97 4.75 -12.69 1.57
N GLY A 98 6.00 -12.34 1.91
CA GLY A 98 6.73 -12.96 3.01
C GLY A 98 6.15 -12.58 4.37
N ILE A 99 5.87 -11.29 4.59
CA ILE A 99 5.25 -10.79 5.82
C ILE A 99 3.88 -11.48 6.07
N ILE A 100 3.07 -11.68 5.03
CA ILE A 100 1.81 -12.45 5.13
C ILE A 100 2.09 -13.91 5.54
N SER A 101 3.12 -14.54 4.97
CA SER A 101 3.51 -15.91 5.34
C SER A 101 3.88 -15.99 6.81
N ASP A 102 4.78 -15.10 7.26
CA ASP A 102 5.25 -15.05 8.65
C ASP A 102 4.09 -14.73 9.62
N THR A 103 3.16 -13.86 9.20
CA THR A 103 1.92 -13.60 9.94
C THR A 103 1.12 -14.87 10.12
N ASN A 104 0.86 -15.60 9.03
CA ASN A 104 0.08 -16.83 9.05
C ASN A 104 0.76 -17.91 9.91
N ASP A 105 2.08 -18.04 9.84
CA ASP A 105 2.86 -19.00 10.62
C ASP A 105 2.88 -18.66 12.12
N SER A 106 2.82 -17.36 12.46
CA SER A 106 2.79 -16.89 13.84
C SER A 106 1.43 -17.04 14.53
N ILE A 107 0.36 -17.34 13.78
CA ILE A 107 -0.98 -17.48 14.33
C ILE A 107 -1.15 -18.81 15.05
N LYS A 108 -1.63 -18.74 16.29
CA LYS A 108 -1.97 -19.91 17.11
C LYS A 108 -3.41 -20.35 16.85
N LYS A 109 -3.68 -21.65 16.96
CA LYS A 109 -5.04 -22.24 16.85
C LYS A 109 -6.01 -21.49 17.78
N ASN A 110 -7.25 -21.26 17.33
CA ASN A 110 -8.32 -20.56 18.07
C ASN A 110 -8.01 -19.10 18.43
N THR A 111 -7.31 -18.36 17.55
CA THR A 111 -7.22 -16.90 17.66
C THR A 111 -8.60 -16.27 17.41
N THR A 112 -9.45 -16.33 18.43
CA THR A 112 -10.83 -15.84 18.46
C THR A 112 -10.83 -14.36 18.80
N GLY A 113 -11.61 -13.53 18.11
CA GLY A 113 -11.67 -12.09 18.35
C GLY A 113 -13.08 -11.54 18.22
N GLY A 114 -13.22 -10.23 18.42
CA GLY A 114 -14.52 -9.55 18.51
C GLY A 114 -15.04 -8.98 17.19
N SER A 115 -14.25 -9.01 16.11
CA SER A 115 -14.74 -8.59 14.80
C SER A 115 -15.65 -9.70 14.25
N LYS A 116 -16.75 -9.34 13.62
CA LYS A 116 -17.64 -10.33 12.96
C LYS A 116 -16.99 -10.93 11.69
N HIS A 117 -15.76 -10.50 11.38
CA HIS A 117 -15.02 -10.77 10.16
C HIS A 117 -13.93 -11.81 10.45
N ASN A 118 -13.85 -12.83 9.62
CA ASN A 118 -12.93 -13.93 9.84
C ASN A 118 -12.22 -14.30 8.55
N LEU A 119 -10.92 -14.59 8.67
CA LEU A 119 -10.09 -15.14 7.63
C LEU A 119 -9.96 -16.66 7.83
N MET A 120 -9.83 -17.37 6.71
CA MET A 120 -9.50 -18.80 6.73
C MET A 120 -8.00 -18.96 6.47
N ILE A 121 -7.26 -19.35 7.50
CA ILE A 121 -5.82 -19.61 7.43
C ILE A 121 -5.61 -21.11 7.64
N GLY A 122 -5.39 -21.84 6.54
CA GLY A 122 -5.43 -23.30 6.55
C GLY A 122 -6.83 -23.81 6.94
N GLU A 123 -6.89 -24.64 7.97
CA GLU A 123 -8.16 -25.12 8.56
C GLU A 123 -8.73 -24.19 9.65
N TYR A 124 -8.01 -23.12 10.01
CA TYR A 124 -8.37 -22.26 11.13
C TYR A 124 -9.18 -21.05 10.70
N LYS A 125 -10.25 -20.79 11.46
CA LYS A 125 -11.03 -19.55 11.39
C LYS A 125 -10.42 -18.54 12.36
N ILE A 126 -9.87 -17.45 11.83
CA ILE A 126 -9.14 -16.44 12.58
C ILE A 126 -9.87 -15.10 12.47
N ASP A 127 -10.01 -14.38 13.58
CA ASP A 127 -10.54 -13.03 13.57
C ASP A 127 -9.65 -12.09 12.73
N GLU A 128 -10.25 -11.36 11.78
CA GLU A 128 -9.52 -10.56 10.81
C GLU A 128 -8.74 -9.41 11.47
N ILE A 129 -9.29 -8.78 12.50
CA ILE A 129 -8.60 -7.70 13.23
C ILE A 129 -7.41 -8.23 14.03
N LYS A 130 -7.51 -9.41 14.62
CA LYS A 130 -6.37 -10.07 15.27
C LYS A 130 -5.28 -10.43 14.27
N TRP A 131 -5.66 -10.97 13.11
CA TRP A 131 -4.72 -11.21 12.02
C TRP A 131 -4.01 -9.91 11.62
N LEU A 132 -4.77 -8.82 11.43
CA LEU A 132 -4.22 -7.52 11.04
C LEU A 132 -3.24 -6.96 12.08
N LYS A 133 -3.53 -7.06 13.39
CA LYS A 133 -2.58 -6.64 14.43
C LYS A 133 -1.27 -7.42 14.39
N ILE A 134 -1.35 -8.73 14.15
CA ILE A 134 -0.15 -9.56 14.01
C ILE A 134 0.61 -9.17 12.74
N PHE A 135 -0.09 -8.97 11.62
CA PHE A 135 0.49 -8.50 10.37
C PHE A 135 1.25 -7.18 10.52
N LEU A 136 0.65 -6.19 11.18
CA LEU A 136 1.29 -4.89 11.44
C LEU A 136 2.56 -5.04 12.29
N ASN A 137 2.56 -5.95 13.27
CA ASN A 137 3.77 -6.22 14.05
C ASN A 137 4.85 -6.88 13.18
N GLN A 138 4.51 -7.91 12.39
CA GLN A 138 5.47 -8.56 11.49
C GLN A 138 6.04 -7.58 10.47
N ARG A 139 5.22 -6.65 9.97
CA ARG A 139 5.68 -5.58 9.07
C ARG A 139 6.72 -4.67 9.73
N VAL A 140 6.51 -4.28 10.99
CA VAL A 140 7.47 -3.44 11.72
C VAL A 140 8.77 -4.19 12.00
N GLU A 141 8.71 -5.49 12.29
CA GLU A 141 9.91 -6.32 12.46
C GLU A 141 10.69 -6.47 11.14
N ALA A 142 9.99 -6.71 10.02
CA ALA A 142 10.62 -6.81 8.70
C ALA A 142 11.15 -5.47 8.18
N ASN A 143 10.47 -4.36 8.51
CA ASN A 143 10.83 -3.00 8.12
C ASN A 143 10.48 -1.99 9.24
N PRO A 144 11.43 -1.63 10.11
CA PRO A 144 11.23 -0.68 11.19
C PRO A 144 10.78 0.72 10.73
N GLY A 145 11.01 1.08 9.47
CA GLY A 145 10.51 2.32 8.87
C GLY A 145 8.99 2.40 8.78
N SER A 146 8.28 1.27 8.83
CA SER A 146 6.82 1.19 8.81
C SER A 146 6.16 1.45 10.17
N LYS A 147 6.92 1.83 11.21
CA LYS A 147 6.38 2.01 12.57
C LYS A 147 5.28 3.07 12.66
N ALA A 148 5.45 4.21 11.99
CA ALA A 148 4.47 5.30 12.01
C ALA A 148 3.15 4.88 11.34
N SER A 149 3.22 4.29 10.14
CA SER A 149 2.03 3.78 9.45
C SER A 149 1.34 2.66 10.24
N ALA A 150 2.10 1.74 10.82
CA ALA A 150 1.54 0.69 11.68
C ALA A 150 0.86 1.25 12.94
N ALA A 151 1.40 2.31 13.54
CA ALA A 151 0.76 3.01 14.66
C ALA A 151 -0.58 3.65 14.23
N SER A 152 -0.61 4.26 13.05
CA SER A 152 -1.83 4.84 12.46
C SER A 152 -2.93 3.79 12.24
N TYR A 153 -2.60 2.63 11.67
CA TYR A 153 -3.56 1.53 11.53
C TYR A 153 -4.02 0.98 12.88
N ASN A 154 -3.13 0.83 13.86
CA ASN A 154 -3.51 0.41 15.21
C ASN A 154 -4.46 1.42 15.89
N TYR A 155 -4.28 2.72 15.63
CA TYR A 155 -5.20 3.75 16.09
C TYR A 155 -6.60 3.56 15.48
N ILE A 156 -6.70 3.43 14.16
CA ILE A 156 -7.96 3.15 13.44
C ILE A 156 -8.63 1.89 14.02
N ILE A 157 -7.86 0.82 14.22
CA ILE A 157 -8.35 -0.44 14.77
C ILE A 157 -8.91 -0.25 16.20
N SER A 158 -8.23 0.52 17.05
CA SER A 158 -8.68 0.77 18.43
C SER A 158 -9.97 1.60 18.54
N HIS A 159 -10.36 2.29 17.46
CA HIS A 159 -11.61 3.06 17.38
C HIS A 159 -12.70 2.33 16.59
N GLU A 160 -12.47 1.07 16.24
CA GLU A 160 -13.41 0.22 15.50
C GLU A 160 -13.80 0.76 14.11
N GLU A 161 -12.96 1.61 13.51
CA GLU A 161 -13.18 2.23 12.20
C GLU A 161 -12.73 1.30 11.05
N TYR A 162 -13.33 0.11 10.96
CA TYR A 162 -12.86 -0.96 10.05
C TYR A 162 -13.38 -0.88 8.61
N GLU A 163 -14.57 -0.31 8.43
CA GLU A 163 -15.29 -0.20 7.15
C GLU A 163 -15.39 1.28 6.75
N TRP A 164 -14.95 1.63 5.55
CA TRP A 164 -14.73 3.02 5.14
C TRP A 164 -15.72 3.48 4.06
N SER A 165 -16.65 2.61 3.67
CA SER A 165 -17.50 2.74 2.48
C SER A 165 -18.44 3.95 2.44
N SER A 166 -18.62 4.73 3.52
CA SER A 166 -19.40 5.99 3.47
C SER A 166 -19.17 6.92 4.66
N GLY A 167 -17.92 7.12 5.09
CA GLY A 167 -17.64 7.85 6.32
C GLY A 167 -16.40 8.74 6.28
N ALA A 168 -15.96 9.10 7.47
CA ALA A 168 -14.61 9.60 7.68
C ALA A 168 -13.94 8.70 8.71
N ILE A 169 -12.64 8.54 8.58
CA ILE A 169 -11.80 7.88 9.57
C ILE A 169 -10.85 8.88 10.20
N THR A 170 -10.38 8.57 11.40
CA THR A 170 -9.31 9.32 12.05
C THR A 170 -8.05 8.47 12.07
N ALA A 171 -7.02 8.95 11.38
CA ALA A 171 -5.71 8.33 11.30
C ALA A 171 -4.67 9.21 12.02
N LEU A 172 -3.48 8.66 12.27
CA LEU A 172 -2.32 9.43 12.74
C LEU A 172 -1.40 9.77 11.56
N ASP A 173 -0.80 10.96 11.59
CA ASP A 173 0.36 11.31 10.75
C ASP A 173 1.69 10.86 11.39
N ASP A 174 2.82 11.13 10.72
CA ASP A 174 4.16 10.73 11.17
C ASP A 174 4.60 11.39 12.49
N SER A 175 3.86 12.38 12.98
CA SER A 175 4.08 13.07 14.25
C SER A 175 3.00 12.75 15.29
N ASP A 176 2.25 11.65 15.10
CA ASP A 176 1.15 11.20 15.95
C ASP A 176 -0.03 12.19 16.06
N ASN A 177 -0.14 13.18 15.14
CA ASN A 177 -1.30 14.06 15.14
C ASN A 177 -2.46 13.40 14.41
N LYS A 178 -3.67 13.66 14.92
CA LYS A 178 -4.92 13.12 14.35
C LYS A 178 -5.28 13.84 13.05
N GLN A 179 -5.56 13.07 12.03
CA GLN A 179 -6.03 13.53 10.72
C GLN A 179 -7.36 12.88 10.39
N THR A 180 -8.36 13.67 10.00
CA THR A 180 -9.66 13.16 9.53
C THR A 180 -9.62 12.98 8.02
N ILE A 181 -9.78 11.75 7.57
CA ILE A 181 -9.79 11.38 6.15
C ILE A 181 -11.23 11.11 5.75
N LYS A 182 -11.75 11.89 4.80
CA LYS A 182 -13.10 11.67 4.24
C LYS A 182 -13.04 10.59 3.18
N CYS A 183 -13.78 9.51 3.38
CA CYS A 183 -13.90 8.42 2.43
C CYS A 183 -15.12 8.70 1.55
N VAL A 184 -14.88 9.06 0.29
CA VAL A 184 -15.93 9.21 -0.71
C VAL A 184 -16.12 7.90 -1.44
N LYS A 185 -17.36 7.41 -1.46
CA LYS A 185 -17.73 6.29 -2.33
C LYS A 185 -17.51 6.75 -3.77
N LYS A 186 -16.63 6.07 -4.51
CA LYS A 186 -16.49 6.31 -5.93
C LYS A 186 -17.83 5.91 -6.57
N SER A 187 -18.51 6.87 -7.21
CA SER A 187 -19.71 6.57 -7.99
C SER A 187 -19.32 5.61 -9.11
N ASP A 188 -20.00 4.46 -9.16
CA ASP A 188 -19.83 3.43 -10.19
C ASP A 188 -20.07 3.99 -11.60
#